data_AF-A0A7C4D6N2-F1
#
_entry.id   AF-A0A7C4D6N2-F1
#
_cell.length_a   1.000
_cell.length_b   1.000
_cell.length_c   1.000
_cell.angle_alpha   90.00
_cell.angle_beta   90.00
_cell.angle_gamma   90.00
#
_symmetry.space_group_name_H-M   'P 1'
#
loop_
_entity.id
_entity.type
_entity.pdbx_description
1 polymer ?
#
loop_
_entity_poly.entity_id
_entity_poly.type
_entity_poly.pdbx_seq_one_letter_code
_entity_poly.pdbx_strand_id
1 'polypeptide(L)'
;MIEKCELEVELKDFDRKFLESIIKTLKPDTFDLPINCSIDLKTIDSKLIIKIMCRNISNLRTLFFSYFTILSTLIELGESLNGSTETTTRGSTNNSSIPSY
;
A
#
# COMPACT_ATOMS: atom_id res chain seq x y z
N MET A 1 18.10 -5.75 -31.42
CA MET A 1 17.19 -6.08 -30.30
C MET A 1 17.18 -4.89 -29.35
N ILE A 2 16.01 -4.37 -28.98
CA ILE A 2 15.94 -3.36 -27.91
C ILE A 2 15.83 -4.16 -26.61
N GLU A 3 16.89 -4.16 -25.81
CA GLU A 3 16.84 -4.73 -24.46
C GLU A 3 15.80 -3.96 -23.64
N LYS A 4 14.91 -4.70 -22.98
CA LYS A 4 13.91 -4.13 -22.06
C LYS A 4 14.30 -4.53 -20.65
N CYS A 5 14.23 -3.56 -19.74
CA CYS A 5 14.38 -3.80 -18.31
C CYS A 5 12.98 -3.98 -17.70
N GLU A 6 12.85 -5.00 -16.86
CA GLU A 6 11.59 -5.37 -16.23
C GLU A 6 11.80 -5.60 -14.75
N LEU A 7 10.84 -5.16 -13.94
CA LEU A 7 10.77 -5.42 -12.52
C LEU A 7 9.33 -5.75 -12.14
N GLU A 8 9.17 -6.76 -11.30
CA GLU A 8 7.89 -7.21 -10.79
C GLU A 8 7.93 -7.21 -9.25
N VAL A 9 6.93 -6.59 -8.63
CA VAL A 9 6.75 -6.58 -7.18
C VAL A 9 5.46 -7.32 -6.85
N GLU A 10 5.54 -8.29 -5.95
CA GLU A 10 4.40 -9.00 -5.40
C GLU A 10 4.17 -8.57 -3.95
N LEU A 11 2.96 -8.08 -3.68
CA LEU A 11 2.44 -7.86 -2.34
C LEU A 11 1.43 -8.95 -2.04
N LYS A 12 1.63 -9.64 -0.93
CA LYS A 12 0.81 -10.76 -0.45
C LYS A 12 0.49 -10.58 1.02
N ASP A 13 -0.39 -11.42 1.54
CA ASP A 13 -0.76 -11.48 2.96
C ASP A 13 -1.48 -10.22 3.49
N PHE A 14 -2.12 -9.45 2.59
CA PHE A 14 -3.00 -8.34 2.93
C PHE A 14 -4.45 -8.66 2.56
N ASP A 15 -5.41 -8.01 3.23
CA ASP A 15 -6.81 -8.16 2.88
C ASP A 15 -7.10 -7.55 1.50
N ARG A 16 -8.09 -8.13 0.82
CA ARG A 16 -8.44 -7.74 -0.55
C ARG A 16 -8.87 -6.28 -0.66
N LYS A 17 -9.57 -5.72 0.34
CA LYS A 17 -10.04 -4.32 0.28
C LYS A 17 -8.87 -3.36 0.38
N PHE A 18 -7.88 -3.70 1.20
CA PHE A 18 -6.64 -2.93 1.29
C PHE A 18 -5.87 -2.95 -0.04
N LEU A 19 -5.69 -4.14 -0.64
CA LEU A 19 -5.04 -4.27 -1.96
C LEU A 19 -5.78 -3.48 -3.05
N GLU A 20 -7.12 -3.54 -3.08
CA GLU A 20 -7.94 -2.75 -4.02
C GLU A 20 -7.80 -1.24 -3.78
N SER A 21 -7.62 -0.82 -2.52
CA SER A 21 -7.41 0.58 -2.15
C SER A 21 -6.04 1.07 -2.63
N ILE A 22 -4.99 0.25 -2.48
CA ILE A 22 -3.66 0.56 -3.03
C ILE A 22 -3.74 0.74 -4.55
N ILE A 23 -4.42 -0.16 -5.28
CA ILE A 23 -4.58 -0.01 -6.74
C ILE A 23 -5.27 1.31 -7.08
N LYS A 24 -6.36 1.66 -6.39
CA LYS A 24 -7.09 2.91 -6.64
C LYS A 24 -6.21 4.14 -6.46
N THR A 25 -5.30 4.11 -5.49
CA THR A 25 -4.35 5.19 -5.23
C THR A 25 -3.25 5.25 -6.27
N LEU A 26 -2.70 4.11 -6.71
CA LEU A 26 -1.57 4.08 -7.66
C LEU A 26 -2.01 4.23 -9.13
N LYS A 27 -3.25 3.87 -9.48
CA LYS A 27 -3.72 3.86 -10.87
C LYS A 27 -3.67 5.23 -11.57
N PRO A 28 -4.00 6.37 -10.93
CA PRO A 28 -3.82 7.70 -11.53
C PRO A 28 -2.39 7.96 -12.02
N ASP A 29 -1.39 7.53 -11.26
CA ASP A 29 0.03 7.73 -11.58
C ASP A 29 0.50 6.87 -12.77
N THR A 30 -0.31 5.90 -13.21
CA THR A 30 0.00 5.09 -14.40
C THR A 30 -0.35 5.78 -15.71
N PHE A 31 -1.07 6.91 -15.67
CA PHE A 31 -1.44 7.66 -16.88
C PHE A 31 -0.36 8.64 -17.34
N ASP A 32 0.51 9.09 -16.44
CA ASP A 32 1.57 10.08 -16.73
C ASP A 32 2.96 9.42 -16.71
N LEU A 33 3.13 8.38 -17.53
CA LEU A 33 4.39 7.63 -17.62
C LEU A 33 5.27 8.15 -18.77
N PRO A 34 6.60 8.10 -18.62
CA PRO A 34 7.52 8.36 -19.73
C PRO A 34 7.20 7.47 -20.95
N ILE A 35 7.36 8.01 -22.16
CA ILE A 35 6.99 7.40 -23.47
C ILE A 35 7.56 5.97 -23.70
N ASN A 36 8.57 5.56 -22.93
CA ASN A 36 9.23 4.25 -23.06
C ASN A 36 9.07 3.37 -21.81
N CYS A 37 8.07 3.63 -20.99
CA CYS A 37 7.74 2.87 -19.81
C CYS A 37 6.26 2.47 -19.79
N SER A 38 5.96 1.37 -19.13
CA SER A 38 4.61 0.90 -18.89
C SER A 38 4.52 0.26 -17.52
N ILE A 39 3.40 0.45 -16.86
CA ILE A 39 3.10 -0.15 -15.56
C ILE A 39 1.79 -0.93 -15.69
N ASP A 40 1.80 -2.17 -15.21
CA ASP A 40 0.62 -3.02 -15.12
C ASP A 40 0.37 -3.35 -13.65
N LEU A 41 -0.85 -3.06 -13.20
CA LEU A 41 -1.30 -3.27 -11.82
C LEU A 41 -2.44 -4.28 -11.84
N LYS A 42 -2.23 -5.44 -11.20
CA LYS A 42 -3.22 -6.53 -11.19
C LYS A 42 -3.38 -7.09 -9.79
N THR A 43 -4.63 -7.32 -9.39
CA THR A 43 -4.92 -8.21 -8.26
C THR A 43 -5.20 -9.60 -8.80
N ILE A 44 -4.44 -10.58 -8.32
CA ILE A 44 -4.67 -12.00 -8.61
C ILE A 44 -4.81 -12.68 -7.25
N ASP A 45 -5.97 -13.30 -7.02
CA ASP A 45 -6.35 -13.87 -5.72
C ASP A 45 -6.22 -12.84 -4.58
N SER A 46 -5.35 -13.08 -3.60
CA SER A 46 -5.05 -12.21 -2.46
C SER A 46 -3.69 -11.52 -2.61
N LYS A 47 -3.28 -11.24 -3.86
CA LYS A 47 -1.99 -10.63 -4.16
C LYS A 47 -2.14 -9.45 -5.11
N LEU A 48 -1.35 -8.41 -4.87
CA LEU A 48 -1.17 -7.31 -5.81
C LEU A 48 0.17 -7.47 -6.53
N ILE A 49 0.10 -7.54 -7.84
CA ILE A 49 1.24 -7.59 -8.75
C ILE A 49 1.42 -6.21 -9.39
N ILE A 50 2.61 -5.65 -9.24
CA ILE A 50 3.03 -4.40 -9.86
C ILE A 50 4.18 -4.72 -10.82
N LYS A 51 3.91 -4.62 -12.13
CA LYS A 51 4.90 -4.91 -13.16
C LYS A 51 5.30 -3.62 -13.87
N ILE A 52 6.57 -3.25 -13.79
CA ILE A 52 7.13 -2.06 -14.42
C ILE A 52 8.09 -2.50 -15.53
N MET A 53 7.84 -2.03 -16.74
CA MET A 53 8.71 -2.29 -17.90
C MET A 53 9.19 -0.96 -18.47
N CYS A 54 10.49 -0.84 -18.71
CA CYS A 54 11.06 0.32 -19.38
C CYS A 54 12.16 -0.09 -20.37
N ARG A 55 12.41 0.74 -21.39
CA ARG A 55 13.58 0.54 -22.29
C ARG A 55 14.92 0.91 -21.64
N ASN A 56 14.91 1.71 -20.57
CA ASN A 56 16.11 2.21 -19.92
C ASN A 56 16.04 1.94 -18.42
N ILE A 57 17.12 1.39 -17.87
CA ILE A 57 17.26 1.06 -16.44
C ILE A 57 17.11 2.29 -15.53
N SER A 58 17.55 3.47 -15.97
CA SER A 58 17.40 4.71 -15.20
C SER A 58 15.93 5.09 -15.03
N ASN A 59 15.12 4.95 -16.08
CA ASN A 59 13.68 5.22 -15.99
C ASN A 59 12.98 4.16 -15.11
N LEU A 60 13.37 2.89 -15.26
CA LEU A 60 12.86 1.81 -14.40
C LEU A 60 13.15 2.11 -12.93
N ARG A 61 14.39 2.48 -12.63
CA ARG A 61 14.84 2.83 -11.27
C ARG A 61 14.04 4.00 -10.70
N THR A 62 13.91 5.10 -11.45
CA THR A 62 13.17 6.28 -11.00
C THR A 62 11.71 5.96 -10.72
N LEU A 63 11.03 5.26 -11.65
CA LEU A 63 9.63 4.88 -11.46
C LEU A 63 9.46 3.91 -10.29
N PHE A 64 10.32 2.90 -10.19
CA PHE A 64 10.29 1.97 -9.06
C PHE A 64 10.41 2.70 -7.73
N PHE A 65 11.38 3.60 -7.56
CA PHE A 65 11.53 4.33 -6.30
C PHE A 65 10.32 5.21 -5.99
N SER A 66 9.74 5.88 -6.99
CA SER A 66 8.52 6.67 -6.79
C SER A 66 7.37 5.80 -6.27
N TYR A 67 7.08 4.68 -6.93
CA TYR A 67 6.00 3.77 -6.55
C TYR A 67 6.29 3.07 -5.21
N PHE A 68 7.54 2.68 -4.97
CA PHE A 68 7.96 2.02 -3.74
C PHE A 68 7.81 2.93 -2.51
N THR A 69 8.13 4.21 -2.64
CA THR A 69 7.92 5.19 -1.56
C THR A 69 6.43 5.32 -1.22
N ILE A 70 5.56 5.51 -2.23
CA ILE A 70 4.11 5.62 -2.01
C ILE A 70 3.57 4.33 -1.37
N LEU A 71 3.98 3.18 -1.90
CA LEU A 71 3.56 1.89 -1.41
C LEU A 71 3.96 1.66 0.06
N SER A 72 5.21 1.96 0.40
CA SER A 72 5.70 1.85 1.78
C SER A 72 4.87 2.70 2.73
N THR A 73 4.58 3.96 2.35
CA THR A 73 3.73 4.85 3.15
C THR A 73 2.31 4.31 3.31
N LEU A 74 1.70 3.75 2.26
CA LEU A 74 0.36 3.17 2.35
C LEU A 74 0.31 1.95 3.28
N ILE A 75 1.36 1.12 3.26
CA ILE A 75 1.49 -0.04 4.15
C ILE A 75 1.63 0.42 5.61
N GLU A 76 2.55 1.34 5.88
CA GLU A 76 2.75 1.90 7.23
C GLU A 76 1.47 2.54 7.80
N LEU A 77 0.72 3.27 6.97
CA LEU A 77 -0.58 3.83 7.35
C LEU A 77 -1.60 2.73 7.64
N GLY A 78 -1.67 1.70 6.81
CA GLY A 78 -2.55 0.55 7.01
C GLY A 78 -2.26 -0.18 8.33
N GLU A 79 -0.98 -0.43 8.63
CA GLU A 79 -0.55 -1.06 9.87
C GLU A 79 -0.86 -0.19 11.10
N SER A 80 -0.62 1.12 11.01
CA SER A 80 -0.90 2.06 12.10
C SER A 80 -2.38 2.15 12.46
N LEU A 81 -3.26 2.08 11.45
CA LEU A 81 -4.72 2.08 11.64
C LEU A 81 -5.23 0.74 12.20
N ASN A 82 -4.59 -0.38 11.86
CA ASN A 82 -4.95 -1.70 12.38
C ASN A 82 -4.42 -1.94 13.80
N GLY A 83 -3.26 -1.37 14.17
CA GLY A 83 -2.70 -1.47 15.52
C GLY A 83 -3.42 -0.63 16.59
N SER A 84 -4.29 0.30 16.19
CA SER A 84 -5.03 1.18 17.12
C SER A 84 -6.34 0.60 17.65
N THR A 85 -6.67 -0.68 17.34
CA THR A 85 -7.86 -1.38 17.87
C THR A 85 -7.60 -2.23 19.14
N GLU A 86 -6.41 -2.16 19.76
CA GLU A 86 -6.11 -2.83 21.04
C GLU A 86 -6.12 -1.88 22.27
N THR A 87 -7.14 -1.02 22.40
CA THR A 87 -7.47 -0.41 23.71
C THR A 87 -8.92 -0.69 24.08
N THR A 88 -9.13 -1.93 24.50
CA THR A 88 -10.35 -2.44 25.12
C THR A 88 -10.70 -1.64 26.37
N THR A 89 -11.85 -0.97 26.29
CA THR A 89 -12.85 -0.74 27.35
C THR A 89 -12.48 -1.27 28.74
N ARG A 90 -11.90 -0.42 29.59
CA ARG A 90 -11.90 -0.64 31.04
C ARG A 90 -13.12 0.09 31.62
N GLY A 91 -14.20 -0.66 31.82
CA GLY A 91 -15.31 -0.22 32.65
C GLY A 91 -14.80 0.09 34.05
N SER A 92 -14.91 1.34 34.47
CA SER A 92 -14.85 1.73 35.88
C SER A 92 -16.27 2.04 36.33
N THR A 93 -16.95 1.02 36.85
CA THR A 93 -18.02 1.23 37.83
C THR A 93 -17.37 1.82 39.08
N ASN A 94 -17.32 3.16 39.18
CA ASN A 94 -17.01 3.79 40.46
C ASN A 94 -18.26 3.73 41.33
N ASN A 95 -18.19 2.82 42.28
CA ASN A 95 -19.12 2.67 43.39
C ASN A 95 -19.34 4.02 44.08
N SER A 96 -20.60 4.34 44.31
CA SER A 96 -21.04 5.45 45.13
C SER A 96 -20.57 5.25 46.58
N SER A 97 -19.86 6.24 47.12
CA SER A 97 -19.74 6.44 48.56
C SER A 97 -20.01 7.91 48.84
N ILE A 98 -21.28 8.22 49.07
CA ILE A 98 -21.74 9.47 49.67
C ILE A 98 -21.33 9.43 51.15
N PRO A 99 -20.57 10.41 51.69
CA PRO A 99 -20.43 10.53 53.13
C PRO A 99 -21.70 11.17 53.68
N SER A 100 -22.44 10.41 54.49
CA SER A 100 -23.51 10.96 55.33
C SER A 100 -22.87 11.59 56.57
N TYR A 101 -23.07 12.91 56.71
CA TYR A 101 -22.97 13.77 57.90
C TYR A 101 -21.81 13.54 58.90
#